data_AF-A0A0F9IXD2-F1
#
_entry.id   AF-A0A0F9IXD2-F1
#
_cell.length_a   1.000
_cell.length_b   1.000
_cell.length_c   1.000
_cell.angle_alpha   90.00
_cell.angle_beta   90.00
_cell.angle_gamma   90.00
#
_symmetry.space_group_name_H-M   'P 1'
#
loop_
_entity.id
_entity.type
_entity.pdbx_description
1 polymer ?
#
loop_
_entity_poly.entity_id
_entity_poly.type
_entity_poly.pdbx_seq_one_letter_code
_entity_poly.pdbx_strand_id
1 'polypeptide(L)'
;AGADHHALIGNQLVRHVKEGVSGIPGLGGVGSQPGGVGILTEGDEPSTAASWSTFPVGEITERAAGLITLRGATFVLNRDGLYSFNSRGRSGEVFTDLRQWQNPHVNIPMAIWKGGLTIPHPSGFLYYVPGELPVPFGVESKKDVLPIPPSGVTEIHSGLYHSSSVVGDFLYAIYQPDLSSTTALVMVAYGTPPDDVSWQVLGSVTLNDADYMAGIYTATSGRPLTFARVTPTVWFGNGADLNYVVLSPKAGPFRSRADTHKVNISGDAFMSELVFPEPVDLTELVVYTQDMLTDDTDEWQMSFIVNATGNEENFAPIVQNGRSVIPLTNKLVHRLTLRVQWIATSTADRVPPTIAKIELFGKPTESIRS
;
A
#
# COMPACT_ATOMS: atom_id res chain seq x y z
N ALA A 1 17.02 26.68 -7.85
CA ALA A 1 15.98 27.21 -6.96
C ALA A 1 15.20 26.02 -6.43
N GLY A 2 15.46 25.62 -5.19
CA GLY A 2 14.91 24.38 -4.61
C GLY A 2 13.45 24.59 -4.21
N ALA A 3 12.59 23.62 -4.50
CA ALA A 3 11.18 23.67 -4.13
C ALA A 3 11.02 23.72 -2.60
N ASP A 4 10.53 24.86 -2.12
CA ASP A 4 10.16 25.10 -0.72
C ASP A 4 9.09 24.09 -0.27
N HIS A 5 9.27 23.51 0.91
CA HIS A 5 8.25 22.67 1.53
C HIS A 5 7.23 23.57 2.20
N HIS A 6 5.95 23.29 2.00
CA HIS A 6 4.86 24.06 2.59
C HIS A 6 3.88 23.15 3.32
N ALA A 7 3.40 23.62 4.48
CA ALA A 7 2.33 23.00 5.25
C ALA A 7 1.42 24.10 5.84
N LEU A 8 0.28 23.74 6.41
CA LEU A 8 -0.61 24.68 7.10
C LEU A 8 -0.63 24.40 8.60
N ILE A 9 -0.63 25.45 9.43
CA ILE A 9 -0.90 25.38 10.87
C ILE A 9 -2.08 26.28 11.21
N GLY A 10 -3.25 25.67 11.42
CA GLY A 10 -4.50 26.44 11.50
C GLY A 10 -4.74 27.20 10.19
N ASN A 11 -4.79 28.54 10.26
CA ASN A 11 -4.95 29.42 9.10
C ASN A 11 -3.62 29.97 8.57
N GLN A 12 -2.48 29.56 9.14
CA GLN A 12 -1.17 30.11 8.79
C GLN A 12 -0.39 29.13 7.91
N LEU A 13 0.36 29.68 6.95
CA LEU A 13 1.26 28.92 6.09
C LEU A 13 2.59 28.70 6.81
N VAL A 14 3.13 27.49 6.72
CA VAL A 14 4.42 27.09 7.26
C VAL A 14 5.29 26.66 6.11
N ARG A 15 6.60 26.95 6.18
CA ARG A 15 7.56 26.50 5.18
C ARG A 15 8.85 25.98 5.76
N HIS A 16 9.62 25.27 4.94
CA HIS A 16 11.04 25.01 5.17
C HIS A 16 11.86 25.32 3.90
N VAL A 17 12.88 26.17 4.04
CA VAL A 17 13.77 26.63 2.96
C VAL A 17 15.21 26.27 3.31
N LYS A 18 15.94 25.52 2.47
CA LYS A 18 17.25 24.95 2.85
C LYS A 18 18.36 25.99 3.11
N GLU A 19 18.57 26.92 2.18
CA GLU A 19 19.73 27.85 2.24
C GLU A 19 19.30 29.32 2.09
N GLY A 20 17.99 29.57 2.09
CA GLY A 20 17.44 30.86 1.71
C GLY A 20 17.68 31.18 0.23
N VAL A 21 17.15 32.31 -0.22
CA VAL A 21 17.39 32.83 -1.57
C VAL A 21 17.84 34.28 -1.42
N SER A 22 18.95 34.64 -2.07
CA SER A 22 19.37 36.05 -2.18
C SER A 22 18.38 36.79 -3.06
N GLY A 23 17.80 37.88 -2.56
CA GLY A 23 16.82 38.66 -3.32
C GLY A 23 17.43 39.33 -4.56
N ILE A 24 16.58 39.94 -5.38
CA ILE A 24 17.01 40.61 -6.60
C ILE A 24 17.92 41.79 -6.21
N PRO A 25 19.17 41.87 -6.72
CA PRO A 25 20.09 42.95 -6.40
C PRO A 25 19.48 44.31 -6.69
N GLY A 26 19.51 45.24 -5.72
CA GLY A 26 19.03 46.62 -5.88
C GLY A 26 17.55 46.86 -5.53
N LEU A 27 16.77 45.82 -5.20
CA LEU A 27 15.34 45.94 -4.85
C LEU A 27 15.03 45.65 -3.37
N GLY A 28 15.90 46.08 -2.45
CA GLY A 28 15.58 46.12 -1.01
C GLY A 28 15.12 44.79 -0.38
N GLY A 29 15.61 43.64 -0.86
CA GLY A 29 15.24 42.33 -0.32
C GLY A 29 14.01 41.69 -0.95
N VAL A 30 13.42 42.27 -2.00
CA VAL A 30 12.36 41.62 -2.80
C VAL A 30 12.90 40.32 -3.42
N GLY A 31 12.19 39.21 -3.17
CA GLY A 31 12.62 37.86 -3.55
C GLY A 31 13.71 37.26 -2.66
N SER A 32 14.18 37.98 -1.63
CA SER A 32 15.06 37.38 -0.62
C SER A 32 14.23 36.51 0.31
N GLN A 33 14.77 35.38 0.74
CA GLN A 33 14.16 34.51 1.75
C GLN A 33 15.22 33.96 2.68
N PRO A 34 15.05 34.05 4.01
CA PRO A 34 15.92 33.35 4.96
C PRO A 34 15.73 31.83 4.87
N GLY A 35 16.82 31.08 5.10
CA GLY A 35 16.77 29.61 5.27
C GLY A 35 16.17 29.20 6.62
N GLY A 36 15.81 27.92 6.74
CA GLY A 36 15.17 27.30 7.90
C GLY A 36 13.65 27.15 7.80
N VAL A 37 13.06 26.75 8.93
CA VAL A 37 11.60 26.69 9.13
C VAL A 37 11.07 28.11 9.36
N GLY A 38 9.94 28.45 8.74
CA GLY A 38 9.24 29.71 9.00
C GLY A 38 7.74 29.56 9.03
N ILE A 39 7.08 30.41 9.83
CA ILE A 39 5.62 30.59 9.82
C ILE A 39 5.33 31.95 9.17
N LEU A 40 4.38 31.98 8.24
CA LEU A 40 3.89 33.21 7.63
C LEU A 40 3.15 34.04 8.68
N THR A 41 3.58 35.28 8.86
CA THR A 41 2.91 36.26 9.72
C THR A 41 1.47 36.45 9.26
N GLU A 42 0.54 36.55 10.20
CA GLU A 42 -0.88 36.61 9.91
C GLU A 42 -1.23 37.85 9.06
N GLY A 43 -1.84 37.64 7.89
CA GLY A 43 -2.23 38.72 6.97
C GLY A 43 -1.16 39.14 5.96
N ASP A 44 0.06 38.61 6.03
CA ASP A 44 1.14 38.95 5.11
C ASP A 44 1.21 38.04 3.87
N GLU A 45 1.90 38.51 2.83
CA GLU A 45 2.11 37.76 1.60
C GLU A 45 3.34 36.84 1.67
N PRO A 46 3.27 35.60 1.14
CA PRO A 46 4.36 34.63 1.19
C PRO A 46 5.58 35.00 0.34
N SER A 47 5.47 36.05 -0.48
CA SER A 47 6.47 36.51 -1.45
C SER A 47 7.67 37.24 -0.83
N THR A 48 7.54 37.75 0.41
CA THR A 48 8.53 38.66 1.01
C THR A 48 9.21 38.06 2.25
N ALA A 49 10.55 38.13 2.36
CA ALA A 49 11.31 37.59 3.52
C ALA A 49 10.77 38.04 4.88
N ALA A 50 10.44 39.33 5.03
CA ALA A 50 9.99 39.91 6.29
C ALA A 50 8.64 39.37 6.77
N SER A 51 7.85 38.80 5.87
CA SER A 51 6.57 38.15 6.17
C SER A 51 6.71 36.83 6.91
N TRP A 52 7.94 36.30 7.05
CA TRP A 52 8.19 34.98 7.63
C TRP A 52 8.91 35.08 8.96
N SER A 53 8.28 34.56 10.00
CA SER A 53 8.91 34.36 11.31
C SER A 53 9.70 33.06 11.29
N THR A 54 11.02 33.14 11.07
CA THR A 54 11.92 31.98 11.04
C THR A 54 12.45 31.61 12.42
N PHE A 55 12.58 30.31 12.69
CA PHE A 55 13.19 29.81 13.91
C PHE A 55 13.92 28.48 13.64
N PRO A 56 14.98 28.17 14.40
CA PRO A 56 15.72 26.93 14.22
C PRO A 56 14.91 25.74 14.74
N VAL A 57 14.68 24.76 13.88
CA VAL A 57 14.16 23.43 14.24
C VAL A 57 15.07 22.41 13.57
N GLY A 58 15.98 21.82 14.34
CA GLY A 58 17.12 21.07 13.80
C GLY A 58 18.18 21.99 13.16
N GLU A 59 18.99 21.45 12.25
CA GLU A 59 20.07 22.20 11.58
C GLU A 59 19.54 23.08 10.45
N ILE A 60 19.81 24.39 10.48
CA ILE A 60 19.25 25.39 9.53
C ILE A 60 19.72 25.18 8.08
N THR A 61 20.85 24.50 7.89
CA THR A 61 21.48 24.17 6.61
C THR A 61 20.97 22.84 6.04
N GLU A 62 20.27 22.05 6.86
CA GLU A 62 19.74 20.75 6.46
C GLU A 62 18.30 20.88 5.94
N ARG A 63 17.97 20.11 4.90
CA ARG A 63 16.61 20.09 4.34
C ARG A 63 15.74 19.14 5.16
N ALA A 64 14.56 19.62 5.59
CA ALA A 64 13.54 18.74 6.14
C ALA A 64 13.21 17.59 5.17
N ALA A 65 13.31 16.36 5.68
CA ALA A 65 12.88 15.16 4.98
C ALA A 65 11.34 15.12 4.90
N GLY A 66 10.61 15.61 5.90
CA GLY A 66 9.15 15.72 5.84
C GLY A 66 8.60 16.82 6.74
N LEU A 67 7.43 17.36 6.40
CA LEU A 67 6.77 18.44 7.14
C LEU A 67 5.25 18.20 7.19
N ILE A 68 4.67 18.14 8.39
CA ILE A 68 3.22 17.97 8.55
C ILE A 68 2.71 18.61 9.84
N THR A 69 1.48 19.09 9.86
CA THR A 69 0.87 19.67 11.07
C THR A 69 -0.21 18.76 11.64
N LEU A 70 -0.11 18.46 12.94
CA LEU A 70 -1.10 17.71 13.70
C LEU A 70 -1.43 18.43 15.01
N ARG A 71 -2.73 18.63 15.28
CA ARG A 71 -3.26 19.17 16.56
C ARG A 71 -2.58 20.47 17.04
N GLY A 72 -2.32 21.40 16.11
CA GLY A 72 -1.73 22.71 16.44
C GLY A 72 -0.22 22.71 16.69
N ALA A 73 0.45 21.59 16.41
CA ALA A 73 1.89 21.50 16.30
C ALA A 73 2.28 21.08 14.88
N THR A 74 3.35 21.66 14.35
CA THR A 74 3.99 21.22 13.12
C THR A 74 5.17 20.33 13.47
N PHE A 75 5.28 19.22 12.77
CA PHE A 75 6.29 18.20 12.90
C PHE A 75 7.21 18.25 11.69
N VAL A 76 8.51 18.28 11.98
CA VAL A 76 9.59 18.32 11.00
C VAL A 76 10.42 17.07 11.19
N LEU A 77 10.50 16.25 10.15
CA LEU A 77 11.42 15.13 10.12
C LEU A 77 12.72 15.62 9.47
N ASN A 78 13.81 15.64 10.23
CA ASN A 78 15.16 15.86 9.73
C ASN A 78 15.96 14.55 9.84
N ARG A 79 17.21 14.56 9.40
CA ARG A 79 18.07 13.38 9.47
C ARG A 79 18.36 12.93 10.89
N ASP A 80 18.47 13.89 11.79
CA ASP A 80 18.79 13.65 13.20
C ASP A 80 17.57 13.26 14.03
N GLY A 81 16.35 13.49 13.54
CA GLY A 81 15.17 13.19 14.34
C GLY A 81 13.87 13.81 13.86
N LEU A 82 12.80 13.47 14.58
CA LEU A 82 11.52 14.14 14.50
C LEU A 82 11.49 15.28 15.52
N TYR A 83 11.20 16.48 15.05
CA TYR A 83 11.03 17.67 15.86
C TYR A 83 9.60 18.17 15.75
N SER A 84 9.13 18.91 16.75
CA SER A 84 7.85 19.59 16.69
C SER A 84 7.99 21.04 17.11
N PHE A 85 7.10 21.90 16.61
CA PHE A 85 6.93 23.26 17.10
C PHE A 85 5.47 23.69 17.00
N ASN A 86 5.08 24.73 17.73
CA ASN A 86 3.73 25.30 17.64
C ASN A 86 3.73 26.73 17.08
N SER A 87 2.55 27.32 16.94
CA SER A 87 2.36 28.69 16.45
C SER A 87 3.02 29.78 17.32
N ARG A 88 3.50 29.44 18.51
CA ARG A 88 4.29 30.33 19.39
C ARG A 88 5.80 30.15 19.22
N GLY A 89 6.24 29.38 18.24
CA GLY A 89 7.66 29.10 17.98
C GLY A 89 8.33 28.23 19.05
N ARG A 90 7.57 27.59 19.94
CA ARG A 90 8.15 26.66 20.93
C ARG A 90 8.47 25.36 20.23
N SER A 91 9.76 25.06 20.05
CA SER A 91 10.23 23.81 19.46
C SER A 91 10.63 22.80 20.53
N GLY A 92 10.54 21.53 20.18
CA GLY A 92 10.98 20.40 21.00
C GLY A 92 11.34 19.20 20.13
N GLU A 93 12.40 18.51 20.52
CA GLU A 93 12.73 17.21 19.96
C GLU A 93 11.72 16.17 20.43
N VAL A 94 11.18 15.40 19.49
CA VAL A 94 10.22 14.32 19.76
C VAL A 94 10.94 12.98 19.83
N PHE A 95 11.89 12.75 18.92
CA PHE A 95 12.62 11.50 18.81
C PHE A 95 13.91 11.70 17.99
N THR A 96 15.06 11.26 18.52
CA THR A 96 16.40 11.31 17.86
C THR A 96 16.91 9.96 17.36
N ASP A 97 16.23 8.88 17.77
CA ASP A 97 16.52 7.46 17.51
C ASP A 97 16.49 6.99 16.03
N LEU A 98 16.79 7.81 15.01
CA LEU A 98 16.63 7.38 13.60
C LEU A 98 17.75 6.43 13.12
N ARG A 99 18.79 6.20 13.95
CA ARG A 99 20.04 5.48 13.65
C ARG A 99 20.80 6.05 12.45
N GLN A 100 22.08 5.68 12.30
CA GLN A 100 22.99 6.24 11.29
C GLN A 100 22.54 5.94 9.86
N TRP A 101 21.77 6.83 9.22
CA TRP A 101 21.43 6.70 7.81
C TRP A 101 21.98 7.89 7.01
N GLN A 102 22.85 7.57 6.05
CA GLN A 102 23.53 8.49 5.12
C GLN A 102 22.84 8.39 3.75
N ASN A 103 21.66 9.01 3.59
CA ASN A 103 20.88 9.20 2.33
C ASN A 103 20.30 7.94 1.65
N PRO A 104 19.19 8.02 0.85
CA PRO A 104 18.74 9.18 0.07
C PRO A 104 17.20 9.36 0.01
N HIS A 105 16.52 9.78 1.07
CA HIS A 105 15.08 10.06 0.95
C HIS A 105 14.74 11.48 1.37
N VAL A 106 14.66 12.34 0.35
CA VAL A 106 14.16 13.70 0.45
C VAL A 106 12.65 13.64 0.17
N ASN A 107 11.83 14.31 0.99
CA ASN A 107 10.37 14.33 0.90
C ASN A 107 9.66 13.04 1.35
N ILE A 108 9.97 12.54 2.54
CA ILE A 108 9.19 11.50 3.23
C ILE A 108 7.77 12.05 3.49
N PRO A 109 6.73 11.53 2.81
CA PRO A 109 5.38 12.04 2.97
C PRO A 109 4.76 11.40 4.22
N MET A 110 4.79 12.14 5.32
CA MET A 110 4.03 11.79 6.51
C MET A 110 2.53 11.99 6.26
N ALA A 111 1.68 11.19 6.90
CA ALA A 111 0.24 11.37 6.84
C ALA A 111 -0.41 11.30 8.24
N ILE A 112 -1.53 12.02 8.42
CA ILE A 112 -2.30 12.00 9.66
C ILE A 112 -3.36 10.92 9.57
N TRP A 113 -3.35 9.97 10.49
CA TRP A 113 -4.36 8.91 10.56
C TRP A 113 -4.78 8.68 11.99
N LYS A 114 -6.09 8.56 12.25
CA LYS A 114 -6.67 8.26 13.57
C LYS A 114 -6.12 9.10 14.74
N GLY A 115 -5.70 10.34 14.47
CA GLY A 115 -5.21 11.28 15.48
C GLY A 115 -3.72 11.21 15.79
N GLY A 116 -2.97 10.33 15.11
CA GLY A 116 -1.50 10.28 15.15
C GLY A 116 -0.87 10.58 13.79
N LEU A 117 0.46 10.56 13.76
CA LEU A 117 1.29 10.67 12.57
C LEU A 117 1.75 9.29 12.12
N THR A 118 1.69 9.08 10.82
CA THR A 118 2.23 7.90 10.15
C THR A 118 3.49 8.32 9.41
N ILE A 119 4.59 7.64 9.69
CA ILE A 119 5.92 8.03 9.26
C ILE A 119 6.52 6.84 8.51
N PRO A 120 6.60 6.92 7.17
CA PRO A 120 7.38 5.96 6.38
C PRO A 120 8.84 6.05 6.82
N HIS A 121 9.31 5.03 7.53
CA HIS A 121 10.67 4.97 8.06
C HIS A 121 11.41 3.76 7.45
N PRO A 122 12.73 3.83 7.21
CA PRO A 122 13.46 2.71 6.63
C PRO A 122 13.45 1.44 7.49
N SER A 123 13.23 1.56 8.80
CA SER A 123 13.09 0.41 9.70
C SER A 123 11.67 -0.16 9.75
N GLY A 124 10.72 0.37 8.98
CA GLY A 124 9.31 -0.01 9.01
C GLY A 124 8.38 1.20 9.07
N PHE A 125 7.08 0.95 9.19
CA PHE A 125 6.11 2.02 9.26
C PHE A 125 5.83 2.41 10.71
N LEU A 126 6.14 3.65 11.08
CA LEU A 126 5.99 4.13 12.45
C LEU A 126 4.68 4.91 12.63
N TYR A 127 4.00 4.66 13.74
CA TYR A 127 2.88 5.45 14.23
C TYR A 127 3.31 6.24 15.45
N TYR A 128 3.10 7.56 15.42
CA TYR A 128 3.42 8.45 16.51
C TYR A 128 2.15 9.15 17.00
N VAL A 129 1.81 8.94 18.27
CA VAL A 129 0.81 9.71 18.97
C VAL A 129 1.52 10.82 19.75
N PRO A 130 1.13 12.10 19.61
CA PRO A 130 1.76 13.19 20.34
C PRO A 130 1.84 12.94 21.86
N GLY A 131 3.06 12.87 22.39
CA GLY A 131 3.33 12.61 23.81
C GLY A 131 3.76 11.17 24.13
N GLU A 132 3.73 10.25 23.16
CA GLU A 132 4.19 8.87 23.30
C GLU A 132 5.42 8.62 22.43
N LEU A 133 6.13 7.50 22.63
CA LEU A 133 7.21 7.12 21.72
C LEU A 133 6.63 6.58 20.40
N PRO A 134 7.24 6.88 19.23
CA PRO A 134 6.85 6.24 17.98
C PRO A 134 6.94 4.70 18.08
N VAL A 135 5.94 4.00 17.56
CA VAL A 135 5.85 2.54 17.57
C VAL A 135 5.66 1.98 16.16
N PRO A 136 6.22 0.81 15.83
CA PRO A 136 6.00 0.17 14.53
C PRO A 136 4.56 -0.37 14.41
N PHE A 137 3.91 -0.14 13.27
CA PHE A 137 2.54 -0.62 13.01
C PHE A 137 2.33 -1.14 11.56
N GLY A 138 3.39 -1.23 10.77
CA GLY A 138 3.37 -1.79 9.43
C GLY A 138 3.12 -3.31 9.41
N VAL A 139 3.24 -3.90 8.24
CA VAL A 139 3.06 -5.35 8.02
C VAL A 139 4.09 -6.13 8.84
N GLU A 140 5.29 -5.58 8.99
CA GLU A 140 6.39 -6.11 9.79
C GLU A 140 6.10 -6.15 11.30
N SER A 141 5.15 -5.36 11.81
CA SER A 141 4.81 -5.39 13.24
C SER A 141 3.85 -6.51 13.60
N LYS A 142 3.26 -7.18 12.60
CA LYS A 142 2.25 -8.22 12.79
C LYS A 142 2.90 -9.61 12.74
N LYS A 143 2.86 -10.31 13.87
CA LYS A 143 3.34 -11.70 14.00
C LYS A 143 2.54 -12.71 13.19
N ASP A 144 1.31 -12.35 12.80
CA ASP A 144 0.34 -13.25 12.17
C ASP A 144 0.01 -12.91 10.71
N VAL A 145 0.69 -11.93 10.10
CA VAL A 145 0.56 -11.73 8.65
C VAL A 145 1.28 -12.89 7.98
N LEU A 146 0.53 -13.94 7.67
CA LEU A 146 0.89 -14.97 6.68
C LEU A 146 0.70 -14.33 5.31
N PRO A 147 1.75 -13.83 4.65
CA PRO A 147 1.60 -13.28 3.32
C PRO A 147 1.53 -14.47 2.34
N ILE A 148 0.77 -14.34 1.26
CA ILE A 148 1.20 -15.01 0.02
C ILE A 148 2.37 -14.16 -0.46
N PRO A 149 3.62 -14.61 -0.29
CA PRO A 149 4.74 -13.80 -0.74
C PRO A 149 4.74 -13.73 -2.28
N PRO A 150 5.32 -12.67 -2.87
CA PRO A 150 5.61 -12.65 -4.31
C PRO A 150 6.37 -13.91 -4.72
N SER A 151 6.25 -14.31 -5.99
CA SER A 151 7.01 -15.45 -6.53
C SER A 151 8.51 -15.29 -6.21
N GLY A 152 9.09 -16.25 -5.49
CA GLY A 152 10.51 -16.28 -5.12
C GLY A 152 10.86 -15.73 -3.72
N VAL A 153 9.92 -15.14 -2.99
CA VAL A 153 10.12 -14.73 -1.59
C VAL A 153 9.38 -15.72 -0.70
N THR A 154 9.97 -16.18 0.41
CA THR A 154 9.32 -17.18 1.30
C THR A 154 8.73 -16.58 2.56
N GLU A 155 9.16 -15.37 2.95
CA GLU A 155 8.78 -14.69 4.20
C GLU A 155 8.88 -13.17 4.03
N ILE A 156 7.98 -12.39 4.64
CA ILE A 156 8.09 -10.93 4.74
C ILE A 156 8.83 -10.61 6.03
N HIS A 157 10.12 -10.30 5.94
CA HIS A 157 10.97 -10.04 7.11
C HIS A 157 11.14 -8.56 7.45
N SER A 158 11.21 -7.70 6.41
CA SER A 158 11.42 -6.27 6.53
C SER A 158 11.31 -5.65 5.14
N GLY A 159 10.52 -4.59 4.98
CA GLY A 159 10.42 -3.88 3.70
C GLY A 159 10.26 -2.39 3.93
N LEU A 160 10.25 -1.63 2.84
CA LEU A 160 10.25 -0.17 2.87
C LEU A 160 8.87 0.39 2.51
N TYR A 161 8.38 1.31 3.33
CA TYR A 161 7.22 2.12 3.01
C TYR A 161 7.66 3.37 2.27
N HIS A 162 7.16 3.54 1.05
CA HIS A 162 7.53 4.67 0.18
C HIS A 162 6.73 5.92 0.51
N SER A 163 5.42 5.75 0.65
CA SER A 163 4.52 6.85 0.96
C SER A 163 3.23 6.35 1.56
N SER A 164 2.50 7.26 2.21
CA SER A 164 1.16 7.01 2.69
C SER A 164 0.20 8.13 2.31
N SER A 165 -1.06 7.78 2.13
CA SER A 165 -2.16 8.72 1.90
C SER A 165 -3.39 8.25 2.68
N VAL A 166 -4.07 9.18 3.32
CA VAL A 166 -5.17 8.86 4.23
C VAL A 166 -6.48 9.42 3.67
N VAL A 167 -7.53 8.60 3.72
CA VAL A 167 -8.89 9.04 3.41
C VAL A 167 -9.90 8.33 4.31
N GLY A 168 -10.67 9.11 5.06
CA GLY A 168 -11.63 8.56 6.03
C GLY A 168 -10.93 7.65 7.04
N ASP A 169 -11.40 6.40 7.13
CA ASP A 169 -10.85 5.39 8.04
C ASP A 169 -9.70 4.57 7.46
N PHE A 170 -9.35 4.80 6.19
CA PHE A 170 -8.37 4.00 5.46
C PHE A 170 -7.05 4.76 5.30
N LEU A 171 -5.96 4.03 5.45
CA LEU A 171 -4.63 4.48 5.09
C LEU A 171 -4.13 3.65 3.92
N TYR A 172 -3.73 4.30 2.84
CA TYR A 172 -3.12 3.67 1.67
C TYR A 172 -1.62 3.86 1.73
N ALA A 173 -0.85 2.85 1.35
CA ALA A 173 0.61 2.93 1.31
C ALA A 173 1.20 2.14 0.14
N ILE A 174 2.40 2.54 -0.28
CA ILE A 174 3.25 1.73 -1.17
C ILE A 174 4.32 1.06 -0.31
N TYR A 175 4.38 -0.27 -0.37
CA TYR A 175 5.30 -1.09 0.40
C TYR A 175 6.17 -1.94 -0.52
N GLN A 176 7.48 -1.78 -0.44
CA GLN A 176 8.46 -2.55 -1.17
C GLN A 176 9.00 -3.66 -0.26
N PRO A 177 8.59 -4.93 -0.46
CA PRO A 177 9.00 -6.03 0.42
C PRO A 177 10.49 -6.37 0.29
N ASP A 178 11.08 -6.17 -0.90
CA ASP A 178 12.48 -6.44 -1.18
C ASP A 178 13.13 -5.20 -1.81
N LEU A 179 14.08 -4.62 -1.09
CA LEU A 179 14.82 -3.43 -1.52
C LEU A 179 15.68 -3.66 -2.78
N SER A 180 16.02 -4.92 -3.09
CA SER A 180 16.78 -5.27 -4.30
C SER A 180 15.90 -5.39 -5.55
N SER A 181 14.58 -5.37 -5.39
CA SER A 181 13.60 -5.48 -6.46
C SER A 181 12.86 -4.16 -6.66
N THR A 182 12.55 -3.82 -7.91
CA THR A 182 11.64 -2.70 -8.21
C THR A 182 10.17 -3.06 -7.99
N THR A 183 9.86 -4.29 -7.55
CA THR A 183 8.49 -4.70 -7.27
C THR A 183 8.05 -4.18 -5.91
N ALA A 184 6.95 -3.42 -5.88
CA ALA A 184 6.29 -2.97 -4.67
C ALA A 184 4.80 -3.34 -4.67
N LEU A 185 4.15 -3.18 -3.53
CA LEU A 185 2.76 -3.50 -3.28
C LEU A 185 2.00 -2.22 -2.95
N VAL A 186 0.84 -2.04 -3.56
CA VAL A 186 -0.14 -1.05 -3.12
C VAL A 186 -0.97 -1.70 -2.04
N MET A 187 -0.96 -1.10 -0.86
CA MET A 187 -1.59 -1.65 0.32
C MET A 187 -2.59 -0.68 0.92
N VAL A 188 -3.54 -1.22 1.67
CA VAL A 188 -4.49 -0.46 2.48
C VAL A 188 -4.55 -1.03 3.88
N ALA A 189 -4.50 -0.12 4.85
CA ALA A 189 -4.67 -0.35 6.26
C ALA A 189 -6.03 0.17 6.72
N TYR A 190 -6.68 -0.60 7.60
CA TYR A 190 -7.91 -0.21 8.30
C TYR A 190 -7.91 -0.82 9.69
N GLY A 191 -8.71 -0.24 10.59
CA GLY A 191 -8.78 -0.63 12.01
C GLY A 191 -8.28 0.48 12.94
N THR A 192 -7.72 0.09 14.08
CA THR A 192 -7.27 1.00 15.14
C THR A 192 -5.76 0.84 15.38
N PRO A 193 -4.93 1.83 14.97
CA PRO A 193 -3.51 1.79 15.24
C PRO A 193 -3.18 1.96 16.73
N PRO A 194 -2.02 1.46 17.19
CA PRO A 194 -1.04 0.67 16.42
C PRO A 194 -1.37 -0.83 16.35
N ASP A 195 -2.15 -1.35 17.31
CA ASP A 195 -2.23 -2.79 17.57
C ASP A 195 -3.30 -3.52 16.75
N ASP A 196 -4.41 -2.89 16.42
CA ASP A 196 -5.56 -3.51 15.73
C ASP A 196 -5.69 -3.01 14.28
N VAL A 197 -4.59 -3.04 13.54
CA VAL A 197 -4.56 -2.70 12.11
C VAL A 197 -4.54 -3.95 11.26
N SER A 198 -5.43 -4.00 10.27
CA SER A 198 -5.43 -5.01 9.21
C SER A 198 -4.82 -4.40 7.95
N TRP A 199 -3.89 -5.12 7.33
CA TRP A 199 -3.24 -4.75 6.08
C TRP A 199 -3.72 -5.65 4.96
N GLN A 200 -4.12 -5.06 3.84
CA GLN A 200 -4.53 -5.78 2.63
C GLN A 200 -3.76 -5.26 1.42
N VAL A 201 -3.30 -6.19 0.59
CA VAL A 201 -2.68 -5.88 -0.71
C VAL A 201 -3.77 -5.67 -1.75
N LEU A 202 -3.71 -4.55 -2.47
CA LEU A 202 -4.61 -4.21 -3.58
C LEU A 202 -4.05 -4.61 -4.93
N GLY A 203 -2.72 -4.71 -5.03
CA GLY A 203 -2.02 -5.11 -6.24
C GLY A 203 -0.52 -4.87 -6.13
N SER A 204 0.21 -5.32 -7.14
CA SER A 204 1.62 -5.00 -7.32
C SER A 204 1.81 -3.78 -8.23
N VAL A 205 2.91 -3.08 -8.01
CA VAL A 205 3.39 -1.97 -8.85
C VAL A 205 4.89 -2.11 -9.06
N THR A 206 5.37 -1.52 -10.15
CA THR A 206 6.80 -1.38 -10.41
C THR A 206 7.24 0.02 -9.98
N LEU A 207 8.31 0.12 -9.22
CA LEU A 207 8.95 1.40 -8.89
C LEU A 207 9.68 1.90 -10.14
N ASN A 208 9.46 3.17 -10.50
CA ASN A 208 10.14 3.79 -11.64
C ASN A 208 11.64 3.92 -11.39
N ASP A 209 11.98 4.29 -10.17
CA ASP A 209 13.34 4.49 -9.68
C ASP A 209 13.36 4.03 -8.22
N ALA A 210 14.25 3.08 -7.90
CA ALA A 210 14.36 2.53 -6.56
C ALA A 210 15.03 3.50 -5.57
N ASP A 211 15.73 4.52 -6.07
CA ASP A 211 16.40 5.52 -5.24
C ASP A 211 15.44 6.62 -4.75
N TYR A 212 14.26 6.76 -5.37
CA TYR A 212 13.26 7.76 -5.01
C TYR A 212 12.00 7.15 -4.39
N MET A 213 11.41 7.90 -3.46
CA MET A 213 10.14 7.54 -2.83
C MET A 213 9.01 7.58 -3.86
N ALA A 214 8.33 6.45 -4.06
CA ALA A 214 7.12 6.39 -4.88
C ALA A 214 5.94 7.09 -4.19
N GLY A 215 5.25 7.95 -4.92
CA GLY A 215 4.11 8.70 -4.41
C GLY A 215 2.78 7.94 -4.49
N ILE A 216 1.96 8.10 -3.45
CA ILE A 216 0.56 7.70 -3.42
C ILE A 216 -0.30 8.89 -2.99
N TYR A 217 -1.45 9.06 -3.61
CA TYR A 217 -2.37 10.15 -3.27
C TYR A 217 -3.81 9.72 -3.42
N THR A 218 -4.66 10.11 -2.47
CA THR A 218 -6.08 9.83 -2.54
C THR A 218 -6.88 11.08 -2.88
N ALA A 219 -7.47 11.11 -4.07
CA ALA A 219 -8.38 12.15 -4.50
C ALA A 219 -9.80 11.85 -3.99
N THR A 220 -10.34 12.72 -3.14
CA THR A 220 -11.66 12.51 -2.49
C THR A 220 -12.84 12.93 -3.36
N SER A 221 -12.61 13.75 -4.40
CA SER A 221 -13.63 14.41 -5.21
C SER A 221 -13.73 13.89 -6.66
N GLY A 222 -13.16 12.70 -6.94
CA GLY A 222 -13.17 12.09 -8.27
C GLY A 222 -14.56 11.71 -8.80
N ARG A 223 -14.72 11.66 -10.13
CA ARG A 223 -15.92 11.13 -10.81
C ARG A 223 -15.58 10.15 -11.94
N PRO A 224 -14.72 9.15 -11.70
CA PRO A 224 -14.21 8.29 -12.78
C PRO A 224 -15.24 7.33 -13.37
N LEU A 225 -16.29 6.98 -12.60
CA LEU A 225 -17.32 6.05 -13.05
C LEU A 225 -18.55 6.76 -13.62
N THR A 226 -19.00 7.82 -12.96
CA THR A 226 -20.21 8.56 -13.35
C THR A 226 -20.10 10.03 -12.99
N PHE A 227 -20.70 10.90 -13.80
CA PHE A 227 -20.81 12.33 -13.47
C PHE A 227 -21.75 12.62 -12.30
N ALA A 228 -22.64 11.69 -11.94
CA ALA A 228 -23.67 11.89 -10.92
C ALA A 228 -23.18 11.64 -9.49
N ARG A 229 -22.10 10.86 -9.30
CA ARG A 229 -21.60 10.49 -7.97
C ARG A 229 -20.10 10.69 -7.84
N VAL A 230 -19.71 11.39 -6.78
CA VAL A 230 -18.31 11.49 -6.37
C VAL A 230 -17.86 10.16 -5.80
N THR A 231 -16.77 9.63 -6.36
CA THR A 231 -16.14 8.39 -5.94
C THR A 231 -14.65 8.65 -5.78
N PRO A 232 -14.10 8.49 -4.55
CA PRO A 232 -12.68 8.68 -4.32
C PRO A 232 -11.82 7.75 -5.18
N THR A 233 -10.62 8.20 -5.52
CA THR A 233 -9.62 7.40 -6.25
C THR A 233 -8.28 7.49 -5.54
N VAL A 234 -7.61 6.35 -5.40
CA VAL A 234 -6.20 6.33 -5.00
C VAL A 234 -5.33 6.23 -6.24
N TRP A 235 -4.39 7.16 -6.38
CA TRP A 235 -3.45 7.29 -7.48
C TRP A 235 -2.06 6.92 -6.99
N PHE A 236 -1.30 6.23 -7.82
CA PHE A 236 0.06 5.78 -7.51
C PHE A 236 0.87 5.61 -8.79
N GLY A 237 2.19 5.76 -8.69
CA GLY A 237 3.10 5.46 -9.79
C GLY A 237 3.20 3.95 -10.04
N ASN A 238 3.34 3.57 -11.31
CA ASN A 238 3.63 2.21 -11.74
C ASN A 238 4.56 2.24 -12.96
N GLY A 239 5.86 2.05 -12.73
CA GLY A 239 6.90 2.32 -13.71
C GLY A 239 6.85 3.78 -14.16
N ALA A 240 6.90 4.01 -15.46
CA ALA A 240 6.76 5.35 -16.03
C ALA A 240 5.31 5.88 -16.04
N ASP A 241 4.32 5.03 -15.72
CA ASP A 241 2.91 5.37 -15.82
C ASP A 241 2.30 5.76 -14.47
N LEU A 242 1.17 6.47 -14.52
CA LEU A 242 0.33 6.76 -13.37
C LEU A 242 -0.91 5.86 -13.40
N ASN A 243 -1.08 5.05 -12.36
CA ASN A 243 -2.23 4.17 -12.19
C ASN A 243 -3.14 4.66 -11.08
N TYR A 244 -4.38 4.16 -11.08
CA TYR A 244 -5.32 4.44 -10.01
C TYR A 244 -6.25 3.26 -9.73
N VAL A 245 -6.74 3.20 -8.49
CA VAL A 245 -7.84 2.34 -8.08
C VAL A 245 -9.01 3.22 -7.68
N VAL A 246 -10.17 2.94 -8.26
CA VAL A 246 -11.40 3.62 -7.85
C VAL A 246 -11.90 2.98 -6.56
N LEU A 247 -12.19 3.80 -5.55
CA LEU A 247 -12.60 3.35 -4.23
C LEU A 247 -14.11 3.28 -4.11
N SER A 248 -14.62 2.78 -2.99
CA SER A 248 -16.02 2.95 -2.62
C SER A 248 -16.31 4.39 -2.19
N PRO A 249 -17.59 4.79 -2.07
CA PRO A 249 -17.97 6.11 -1.55
C PRO A 249 -17.48 6.39 -0.11
N LYS A 250 -17.20 5.34 0.68
CA LYS A 250 -16.57 5.46 2.00
C LYS A 250 -15.03 5.47 1.93
N ALA A 251 -14.49 5.56 0.73
CA ALA A 251 -13.07 5.49 0.42
C ALA A 251 -12.38 4.19 0.84
N GLY A 252 -13.14 3.13 1.12
CA GLY A 252 -12.59 1.78 1.27
C GLY A 252 -12.34 1.14 -0.09
N PRO A 253 -11.37 0.21 -0.19
CA PRO A 253 -11.12 -0.58 -1.40
C PRO A 253 -12.30 -1.52 -1.71
N PHE A 254 -13.15 -1.77 -0.72
CA PHE A 254 -14.23 -2.73 -0.75
C PHE A 254 -15.39 -2.22 -1.59
N ARG A 255 -15.52 -2.82 -2.75
CA ARG A 255 -16.62 -2.63 -3.68
C ARG A 255 -17.63 -3.75 -3.54
N SER A 256 -18.85 -3.49 -3.98
CA SER A 256 -19.83 -4.57 -4.04
C SER A 256 -19.37 -5.59 -5.09
N ARG A 257 -19.71 -6.87 -4.92
CA ARG A 257 -19.46 -7.90 -5.94
C ARG A 257 -20.05 -7.52 -7.31
N ALA A 258 -21.09 -6.70 -7.34
CA ALA A 258 -21.74 -6.27 -8.58
C ALA A 258 -21.03 -5.10 -9.29
N ASP A 259 -19.94 -4.58 -8.74
CA ASP A 259 -19.25 -3.42 -9.31
C ASP A 259 -18.33 -3.82 -10.47
N THR A 260 -18.49 -3.16 -11.62
CA THR A 260 -17.65 -3.40 -12.80
C THR A 260 -16.27 -2.76 -12.65
N HIS A 261 -15.23 -3.47 -13.11
CA HIS A 261 -13.87 -2.96 -13.18
C HIS A 261 -13.03 -3.73 -14.21
N LYS A 262 -11.86 -3.16 -14.53
CA LYS A 262 -10.92 -3.74 -15.47
C LYS A 262 -10.50 -5.12 -15.01
N VAL A 263 -10.78 -6.14 -15.82
CA VAL A 263 -10.42 -7.52 -15.53
C VAL A 263 -8.99 -7.77 -16.03
N ASN A 264 -8.17 -8.39 -15.18
CA ASN A 264 -6.86 -8.90 -15.60
C ASN A 264 -7.06 -10.10 -16.52
N ILE A 265 -6.23 -10.22 -17.55
CA ILE A 265 -6.29 -11.33 -18.52
C ILE A 265 -5.66 -12.61 -18.01
N SER A 266 -4.94 -12.55 -16.89
CA SER A 266 -4.42 -13.75 -16.24
C SER A 266 -4.16 -13.52 -14.75
N GLY A 267 -4.16 -14.61 -14.01
CA GLY A 267 -3.73 -14.68 -12.61
C GLY A 267 -3.42 -16.13 -12.27
N ASP A 268 -2.42 -16.37 -11.44
CA ASP A 268 -2.05 -17.72 -11.03
C ASP A 268 -1.94 -17.77 -9.51
N ALA A 269 -2.45 -18.83 -8.91
CA ALA A 269 -2.48 -19.01 -7.48
C ALA A 269 -2.28 -20.48 -7.10
N PHE A 270 -1.34 -20.71 -6.19
CA PHE A 270 -1.18 -21.99 -5.52
C PHE A 270 -1.85 -21.91 -4.15
N MET A 271 -2.76 -22.84 -3.89
CA MET A 271 -3.40 -22.95 -2.58
C MET A 271 -2.47 -23.66 -1.60
N SER A 272 -2.68 -23.42 -0.30
CA SER A 272 -1.98 -24.14 0.75
C SER A 272 -2.17 -25.66 0.61
N GLU A 273 -1.12 -26.41 0.94
CA GLU A 273 -1.15 -27.86 0.88
C GLU A 273 -2.16 -28.43 1.88
N LEU A 274 -3.03 -29.31 1.40
CA LEU A 274 -3.91 -30.13 2.21
C LEU A 274 -3.19 -31.44 2.57
N VAL A 275 -3.17 -31.77 3.85
CA VAL A 275 -2.59 -33.02 4.36
C VAL A 275 -3.70 -33.88 4.94
N PHE A 276 -3.86 -35.09 4.39
CA PHE A 276 -4.79 -36.09 4.89
C PHE A 276 -4.09 -37.00 5.91
N PRO A 277 -4.66 -37.19 7.12
CA PRO A 277 -4.07 -38.07 8.13
C PRO A 277 -3.98 -39.55 7.69
N GLU A 278 -4.92 -39.96 6.84
CA GLU A 278 -4.99 -41.29 6.23
C GLU A 278 -5.07 -41.12 4.71
N PRO A 279 -4.56 -42.08 3.91
CA PRO A 279 -4.66 -41.99 2.46
C PRO A 279 -6.12 -41.94 2.00
N VAL A 280 -6.41 -41.05 1.06
CA VAL A 280 -7.75 -40.86 0.49
C VAL A 280 -7.71 -41.14 -1.01
N ASP A 281 -8.71 -41.87 -1.50
CA ASP A 281 -9.00 -42.00 -2.91
C ASP A 281 -9.91 -40.84 -3.33
N LEU A 282 -9.37 -39.88 -4.07
CA LEU A 282 -10.12 -38.74 -4.57
C LEU A 282 -10.92 -39.15 -5.80
N THR A 283 -12.19 -38.77 -5.84
CA THR A 283 -13.13 -39.18 -6.88
C THR A 283 -13.65 -38.02 -7.70
N GLU A 284 -13.87 -36.85 -7.09
CA GLU A 284 -14.43 -35.69 -7.79
C GLU A 284 -13.90 -34.38 -7.22
N LEU A 285 -13.64 -33.43 -8.11
CA LEU A 285 -13.48 -32.02 -7.81
C LEU A 285 -14.70 -31.28 -8.34
N VAL A 286 -15.38 -30.53 -7.48
CA VAL A 286 -16.55 -29.73 -7.87
C VAL A 286 -16.24 -28.26 -7.67
N VAL A 287 -16.40 -27.48 -8.73
CA VAL A 287 -16.09 -26.06 -8.76
C VAL A 287 -17.33 -25.27 -9.12
N TYR A 288 -17.59 -24.20 -8.38
CA TYR A 288 -18.71 -23.30 -8.60
C TYR A 288 -18.20 -21.94 -9.08
N THR A 289 -18.34 -21.66 -10.38
CA THR A 289 -17.90 -20.42 -11.03
C THR A 289 -19.06 -19.45 -11.22
N GLN A 290 -18.75 -18.15 -11.25
CA GLN A 290 -19.73 -17.09 -11.44
C GLN A 290 -19.15 -15.92 -12.26
N ASP A 291 -20.03 -15.15 -12.89
CA ASP A 291 -19.74 -13.95 -13.69
C ASP A 291 -18.78 -14.16 -14.89
N MET A 292 -18.62 -15.41 -15.35
CA MET A 292 -17.92 -15.76 -16.59
C MET A 292 -18.67 -15.15 -17.79
N LEU A 293 -17.92 -14.70 -18.81
CA LEU A 293 -18.51 -14.34 -20.10
C LEU A 293 -19.15 -15.56 -20.76
N THR A 294 -20.18 -15.32 -21.56
CA THR A 294 -20.94 -16.35 -22.26
C THR A 294 -20.30 -16.83 -23.56
N ASP A 295 -19.17 -16.24 -23.95
CA ASP A 295 -18.47 -16.49 -25.22
C ASP A 295 -17.22 -17.38 -25.06
N ASP A 296 -17.12 -18.10 -23.94
CA ASP A 296 -16.01 -19.00 -23.59
C ASP A 296 -14.61 -18.34 -23.66
N THR A 297 -14.54 -17.01 -23.60
CA THR A 297 -13.25 -16.28 -23.56
C THR A 297 -12.59 -16.25 -22.19
N ASP A 298 -13.32 -16.73 -21.20
CA ASP A 298 -12.97 -16.78 -19.79
C ASP A 298 -12.71 -18.23 -19.39
N GLU A 299 -11.54 -18.50 -18.81
CA GLU A 299 -11.15 -19.85 -18.46
C GLU A 299 -10.55 -19.92 -17.05
N TRP A 300 -11.05 -20.86 -16.25
CA TRP A 300 -10.32 -21.33 -15.08
C TRP A 300 -9.62 -22.64 -15.42
N GLN A 301 -8.29 -22.61 -15.44
CA GLN A 301 -7.44 -23.76 -15.58
C GLN A 301 -7.00 -24.22 -14.19
N MET A 302 -7.09 -25.51 -13.92
CA MET A 302 -6.79 -26.07 -12.60
C MET A 302 -5.94 -27.30 -12.73
N SER A 303 -5.04 -27.49 -11.77
CA SER A 303 -4.21 -28.70 -11.68
C SER A 303 -3.94 -29.09 -10.24
N PHE A 304 -3.66 -30.38 -10.03
CA PHE A 304 -3.19 -30.89 -8.74
C PHE A 304 -1.72 -31.24 -8.77
N ILE A 305 -1.08 -31.06 -7.62
CA ILE A 305 0.18 -31.72 -7.28
C ILE A 305 -0.12 -32.67 -6.14
N VAL A 306 0.03 -33.97 -6.39
CA VAL A 306 -0.30 -35.03 -5.44
C VAL A 306 0.98 -35.57 -4.81
N ASN A 307 0.94 -35.84 -3.50
CA ASN A 307 2.00 -36.51 -2.72
C ASN A 307 3.40 -35.87 -2.87
N ALA A 308 3.45 -34.55 -3.06
CA ALA A 308 4.68 -33.80 -3.28
C ALA A 308 5.56 -34.36 -4.43
N THR A 309 4.94 -34.98 -5.44
CA THR A 309 5.65 -35.51 -6.61
C THR A 309 6.27 -34.41 -7.48
N GLY A 310 5.76 -33.17 -7.37
CA GLY A 310 6.17 -32.04 -8.19
C GLY A 310 5.59 -32.05 -9.60
N ASN A 311 4.84 -33.09 -9.97
CA ASN A 311 4.17 -33.18 -11.27
C ASN A 311 2.74 -32.64 -11.16
N GLU A 312 2.37 -31.77 -12.09
CA GLU A 312 1.01 -31.23 -12.19
C GLU A 312 0.11 -32.13 -13.05
N GLU A 313 -1.03 -32.52 -12.48
CA GLU A 313 -2.12 -33.18 -13.17
C GLU A 313 -3.18 -32.14 -13.55
N ASN A 314 -3.27 -31.83 -14.85
CA ASN A 314 -4.16 -30.78 -15.37
C ASN A 314 -5.58 -31.30 -15.60
N PHE A 315 -6.57 -30.45 -15.30
CA PHE A 315 -7.98 -30.70 -15.60
C PHE A 315 -8.43 -29.99 -16.87
N ALA A 316 -9.59 -30.42 -17.38
CA ALA A 316 -10.27 -29.67 -18.44
C ALA A 316 -10.59 -28.25 -17.95
N PRO A 317 -10.35 -27.20 -18.78
CA PRO A 317 -10.68 -25.83 -18.41
C PRO A 317 -12.17 -25.65 -18.11
N ILE A 318 -12.49 -24.79 -17.14
CA ILE A 318 -13.87 -24.42 -16.82
C ILE A 318 -14.18 -23.07 -17.48
N VAL A 319 -15.10 -23.10 -18.45
CA VAL A 319 -15.45 -21.93 -19.27
C VAL A 319 -16.86 -21.40 -19.04
N GLN A 320 -17.66 -22.08 -18.22
CA GLN A 320 -19.06 -21.76 -17.98
C GLN A 320 -19.31 -21.32 -16.53
N ASN A 321 -20.43 -20.65 -16.31
CA ASN A 321 -20.95 -20.35 -14.96
C ASN A 321 -21.62 -21.59 -14.33
N GLY A 322 -21.65 -21.61 -13.00
CA GLY A 322 -22.37 -22.61 -12.22
C GLY A 322 -21.48 -23.78 -11.79
N ARG A 323 -22.09 -24.95 -11.65
CA ARG A 323 -21.44 -26.15 -11.10
C ARG A 323 -20.72 -26.93 -12.21
N SER A 324 -19.41 -27.07 -12.08
CA SER A 324 -18.59 -27.97 -12.91
C SER A 324 -18.08 -29.13 -12.05
N VAL A 325 -18.20 -30.36 -12.57
CA VAL A 325 -17.71 -31.58 -11.90
C VAL A 325 -16.59 -32.15 -12.75
N ILE A 326 -15.43 -32.32 -12.13
CA ILE A 326 -14.24 -32.90 -12.72
C ILE A 326 -14.02 -34.26 -12.06
N PRO A 327 -14.15 -35.38 -12.80
CA PRO A 327 -13.86 -36.69 -12.26
C PRO A 327 -12.36 -36.84 -12.02
N LEU A 328 -12.01 -37.47 -10.90
CA LEU A 328 -10.64 -37.75 -10.48
C LEU A 328 -10.42 -39.26 -10.41
N THR A 329 -9.20 -39.67 -10.72
CA THR A 329 -8.77 -41.08 -10.61
C THR A 329 -7.60 -41.26 -9.65
N ASN A 330 -7.30 -40.22 -8.85
CA ASN A 330 -6.20 -40.23 -7.89
C ASN A 330 -6.48 -41.19 -6.73
N LYS A 331 -5.52 -42.05 -6.45
CA LYS A 331 -5.56 -43.06 -5.39
C LYS A 331 -4.48 -42.78 -4.36
N LEU A 332 -4.72 -43.18 -3.11
CA LEU A 332 -3.73 -43.09 -2.02
C LEU A 332 -3.13 -41.67 -1.85
N VAL A 333 -3.99 -40.65 -1.84
CA VAL A 333 -3.57 -39.26 -1.69
C VAL A 333 -3.38 -38.93 -0.21
N HIS A 334 -2.17 -38.52 0.15
CA HIS A 334 -1.81 -38.03 1.48
C HIS A 334 -1.61 -36.52 1.52
N ARG A 335 -1.09 -35.95 0.43
CA ARG A 335 -0.80 -34.52 0.31
C ARG A 335 -1.33 -34.01 -1.02
N LEU A 336 -1.95 -32.85 -1.00
CA LEU A 336 -2.56 -32.25 -2.18
C LEU A 336 -2.33 -30.75 -2.19
N THR A 337 -1.76 -30.25 -3.29
CA THR A 337 -1.71 -28.81 -3.58
C THR A 337 -2.55 -28.55 -4.82
N LEU A 338 -3.47 -27.59 -4.73
CA LEU A 338 -4.29 -27.14 -5.86
C LEU A 338 -3.68 -25.87 -6.45
N ARG A 339 -3.45 -25.89 -7.76
CA ARG A 339 -3.14 -24.70 -8.55
C ARG A 339 -4.38 -24.25 -9.29
N VAL A 340 -4.65 -22.95 -9.25
CA VAL A 340 -5.75 -22.31 -9.97
C VAL A 340 -5.19 -21.16 -10.79
N GLN A 341 -5.40 -21.25 -12.10
CA GLN A 341 -5.01 -20.24 -13.06
C GLN A 341 -6.25 -19.66 -13.73
N TRP A 342 -6.34 -18.33 -13.70
CA TRP A 342 -7.28 -17.53 -14.44
C TRP A 342 -6.69 -17.13 -15.79
N ILE A 343 -7.49 -17.22 -16.86
CA ILE A 343 -7.14 -16.70 -18.19
C ILE A 343 -8.37 -16.03 -18.81
N ALA A 344 -8.18 -14.87 -19.44
CA ALA A 344 -9.20 -14.21 -20.24
C ALA A 344 -8.59 -13.54 -21.47
N THR A 345 -9.41 -13.26 -22.49
CA THR A 345 -8.98 -12.51 -23.69
C THR A 345 -9.34 -11.02 -23.65
N SER A 346 -10.21 -10.60 -22.73
CA SER A 346 -10.74 -9.24 -22.66
C SER A 346 -10.35 -8.52 -21.37
N THR A 347 -9.83 -7.30 -21.51
CA THR A 347 -9.58 -6.36 -20.39
C THR A 347 -10.74 -5.39 -20.18
N ALA A 348 -11.92 -5.64 -20.74
CA ALA A 348 -13.05 -4.72 -20.61
C ALA A 348 -13.51 -4.60 -19.15
N ASP A 349 -14.05 -3.44 -18.78
CA ASP A 349 -14.64 -3.21 -17.46
C ASP A 349 -15.92 -4.05 -17.31
N ARG A 350 -15.92 -4.97 -16.34
CA ARG A 350 -17.08 -5.83 -16.03
C ARG A 350 -16.97 -6.38 -14.61
N VAL A 351 -17.99 -7.10 -14.17
CA VAL A 351 -17.89 -7.88 -12.92
C VAL A 351 -16.86 -8.98 -13.15
N PRO A 352 -15.78 -9.07 -12.34
CA PRO A 352 -14.79 -10.11 -12.55
C PRO A 352 -15.38 -11.49 -12.30
N PRO A 353 -14.97 -12.46 -13.10
CA PRO A 353 -15.27 -13.86 -12.84
C PRO A 353 -14.69 -14.32 -11.51
N THR A 354 -15.43 -15.18 -10.81
CA THR A 354 -15.04 -15.68 -9.49
C THR A 354 -15.34 -17.16 -9.33
N ILE A 355 -14.57 -17.81 -8.44
CA ILE A 355 -14.90 -19.14 -7.93
C ILE A 355 -15.55 -18.95 -6.56
N ALA A 356 -16.84 -19.27 -6.46
CA ALA A 356 -17.60 -19.16 -5.23
C ALA A 356 -17.25 -20.28 -4.23
N LYS A 357 -16.95 -21.47 -4.74
CA LYS A 357 -16.63 -22.64 -3.92
C LYS A 357 -15.85 -23.67 -4.73
N ILE A 358 -14.93 -24.35 -4.04
CA ILE A 358 -14.27 -25.57 -4.50
C ILE A 358 -14.55 -26.65 -3.47
N GLU A 359 -15.01 -27.81 -3.91
CA GLU A 359 -15.27 -28.98 -3.09
C GLU A 359 -14.46 -30.16 -3.61
N LEU A 360 -13.84 -30.88 -2.69
CA LEU A 360 -13.12 -32.09 -3.01
C LEU A 360 -13.83 -33.29 -2.39
N PHE A 361 -14.12 -34.30 -3.21
CA PHE A 361 -14.77 -35.53 -2.79
C PHE A 361 -13.81 -36.69 -2.94
N GLY A 362 -13.83 -37.56 -1.93
CA GLY A 362 -13.05 -38.78 -1.89
C GLY A 362 -13.49 -39.66 -0.73
N LYS A 363 -12.96 -40.88 -0.67
CA LYS A 363 -13.18 -41.81 0.43
C LYS A 363 -11.83 -42.26 1.00
N PRO A 364 -11.74 -42.55 2.32
CA PRO A 364 -10.56 -43.22 2.85
C PRO A 364 -10.24 -44.45 2.01
N THR A 365 -8.97 -44.64 1.64
CA THR A 365 -8.60 -45.79 0.84
C THR A 365 -8.91 -47.05 1.63
N GLU A 366 -9.76 -47.93 1.08
CA GLU A 366 -10.06 -49.20 1.73
C GLU A 366 -8.75 -49.97 1.91
N SER A 367 -8.33 -50.18 3.16
CA SER A 367 -7.19 -51.04 3.44
C SER A 367 -7.53 -52.42 2.87
N ILE A 368 -6.78 -52.89 1.88
CA ILE A 368 -6.81 -54.30 1.51
C ILE A 368 -6.35 -55.05 2.76
N ARG A 369 -7.30 -55.59 3.53
CA ARG A 369 -6.98 -56.63 4.52
C ARG A 369 -6.54 -57.83 3.69
N SER A 370 -5.23 -57.97 3.52
CA SER A 370 -4.61 -59.20 2.99
C SER A 370 -4.92 -60.38 3.89
#